data_AF-A0A4R2BFK3-F1
#
_entry.id   AF-A0A4R2BFK3-F1
#
_cell.length_a   1.000
_cell.length_b   1.000
_cell.length_c   1.000
_cell.angle_alpha   90.00
_cell.angle_beta   90.00
_cell.angle_gamma   90.00
#
_symmetry.space_group_name_H-M   'P 1'
#
loop_
_entity.id
_entity.type
_entity.pdbx_description
1 polymer ?
#
loop_
_entity_poly.entity_id
_entity_poly.type
_entity_poly.pdbx_seq_one_letter_code
_entity_poly.pdbx_strand_id
1 'polypeptide(L)'
;MTSTTRSYDESLLRKAFDVARRSREGGDHPFGSILADLDGNVLLEQCNGYSSEGGDRTAHAERLLATRAGKAYDLEFLAECTMYTSAEPCAMCSGAIYWAG
;
A
#
# COMPACT_ATOMS: atom_id res chain seq x y z
N MET A 1 10.48 -26.13 -0.42
CA MET A 1 9.90 -24.79 -0.20
C MET A 1 8.82 -24.61 -1.25
N THR A 2 7.56 -24.74 -0.86
CA THR A 2 6.44 -24.36 -1.73
C THR A 2 6.51 -22.85 -1.97
N SER A 3 6.41 -22.44 -3.23
CA SER A 3 6.33 -21.02 -3.57
C SER A 3 5.15 -20.40 -2.83
N THR A 4 5.40 -19.33 -2.05
CA THR A 4 4.35 -18.55 -1.38
C THR A 4 3.72 -17.51 -2.30
N THR A 5 4.17 -17.44 -3.56
CA THR A 5 3.71 -16.48 -4.55
C THR A 5 2.40 -16.95 -5.19
N ARG A 6 1.36 -16.14 -5.08
CA ARG A 6 0.05 -16.32 -5.76
C ARG A 6 0.19 -15.92 -7.23
N SER A 7 -0.64 -16.50 -8.11
CA SER A 7 -0.55 -16.25 -9.57
C SER A 7 -0.77 -14.78 -9.96
N TYR A 8 -1.46 -14.01 -9.12
CA TYR A 8 -1.75 -12.60 -9.36
C TYR A 8 -0.71 -11.63 -8.76
N ASP A 9 0.24 -12.09 -7.95
CA ASP A 9 1.15 -11.22 -7.18
C ASP A 9 1.94 -10.27 -8.07
N GLU A 10 2.48 -10.76 -9.19
CA GLU A 10 3.23 -9.92 -10.12
C GLU A 10 2.33 -8.83 -10.73
N SER A 11 1.09 -9.17 -11.09
CA SER A 11 0.14 -8.21 -11.65
C SER A 11 -0.23 -7.12 -10.63
N LEU A 12 -0.39 -7.49 -9.37
CA LEU A 12 -0.71 -6.56 -8.28
C LEU A 12 0.50 -5.68 -7.93
N LEU A 13 1.72 -6.23 -7.91
CA LEU A 13 2.93 -5.44 -7.73
C LEU A 13 3.11 -4.42 -8.87
N ARG A 14 2.82 -4.82 -10.11
CA ARG A 14 2.83 -3.88 -11.26
C ARG A 14 1.80 -2.77 -11.12
N LYS A 15 0.62 -3.05 -10.56
CA LYS A 15 -0.36 -1.99 -10.23
C LYS A 15 0.18 -1.00 -9.19
N ALA A 16 0.96 -1.44 -8.20
CA ALA A 16 1.61 -0.51 -7.27
C ALA A 16 2.60 0.43 -7.99
N PHE A 17 3.28 -0.02 -9.05
CA PHE A 17 4.09 0.86 -9.91
C PHE A 17 3.25 1.86 -10.70
N ASP A 18 2.06 1.49 -11.18
CA ASP A 18 1.14 2.44 -11.81
C ASP A 18 0.67 3.52 -10.84
N VAL A 19 0.42 3.17 -9.58
CA VAL A 19 0.10 4.13 -8.51
C VAL A 19 1.29 5.06 -8.26
N ALA A 20 2.51 4.52 -8.16
CA ALA A 20 3.73 5.30 -7.99
C ALA A 20 3.98 6.28 -9.16
N ARG A 21 3.66 5.86 -10.39
CA ARG A 21 3.73 6.71 -11.59
C ARG A 21 2.73 7.85 -11.51
N ARG A 22 1.46 7.59 -11.12
CA ARG A 22 0.47 8.65 -10.87
C ARG A 22 0.90 9.63 -9.78
N SER A 23 1.51 9.13 -8.70
CA SER A 23 2.08 9.95 -7.63
C SER A 23 3.10 10.97 -8.19
N ARG A 24 4.02 10.47 -9.03
CA ARG A 24 5.01 11.31 -9.72
C ARG A 24 4.39 12.31 -10.70
N GLU A 25 3.42 11.88 -11.50
CA GLU A 25 2.68 12.75 -12.44
C GLU A 25 1.93 13.87 -11.69
N GLY A 26 1.48 13.61 -10.47
CA GLY A 26 0.86 14.58 -9.57
C GLY A 26 1.84 15.51 -8.84
N GLY A 27 3.16 15.33 -9.03
CA GLY A 27 4.20 16.16 -8.39
C GLY A 27 4.70 15.65 -7.04
N ASP A 28 4.19 14.52 -6.55
CA ASP A 28 4.65 13.90 -5.31
C ASP A 28 5.78 12.88 -5.55
N HIS A 29 6.37 12.39 -4.45
CA HIS A 29 7.39 11.35 -4.52
C HIS A 29 6.85 10.08 -5.20
N PRO A 30 7.67 9.36 -6.00
CA PRO A 30 7.22 8.26 -6.86
C PRO A 30 7.04 6.95 -6.08
N PHE A 31 6.17 6.96 -5.06
CA PHE A 31 5.82 5.80 -4.25
C PHE A 31 4.32 5.55 -4.32
N GLY A 32 3.94 4.28 -4.40
CA GLY A 32 2.55 3.86 -4.50
C GLY A 32 2.34 2.50 -3.85
N SER A 33 1.18 2.34 -3.23
CA SER A 33 0.79 1.11 -2.55
C SER A 33 -0.67 0.77 -2.83
N ILE A 34 -0.98 -0.52 -2.85
CA ILE A 34 -2.34 -1.04 -2.96
C ILE A 34 -2.61 -2.07 -1.87
N LEU A 35 -3.86 -2.19 -1.46
CA LEU A 35 -4.37 -3.29 -0.63
C LEU A 35 -5.21 -4.19 -1.51
N ALA A 36 -4.96 -5.49 -1.48
CA ALA A 36 -5.77 -6.49 -2.16
C ALA A 36 -6.28 -7.55 -1.19
N ASP A 37 -7.44 -8.13 -1.49
CA ASP A 37 -8.00 -9.26 -0.76
C ASP A 37 -7.35 -10.60 -1.17
N LEU A 38 -7.81 -11.69 -0.55
CA LEU A 38 -7.33 -13.05 -0.81
C LEU A 38 -7.60 -13.55 -2.24
N ASP A 39 -8.57 -12.98 -2.93
CA ASP A 39 -8.93 -13.33 -4.30
C ASP A 39 -8.19 -12.47 -5.35
N GLY A 40 -7.36 -11.52 -4.88
CA GLY A 40 -6.57 -10.62 -5.73
C GLY A 40 -7.34 -9.40 -6.22
N ASN A 41 -8.49 -9.08 -5.62
CA ASN A 41 -9.22 -7.84 -5.92
C ASN A 41 -8.57 -6.66 -5.21
N VAL A 42 -8.37 -5.55 -5.93
CA VAL A 42 -7.83 -4.33 -5.34
C VAL A 42 -8.94 -3.62 -4.54
N LEU A 43 -8.70 -3.45 -3.25
CA LEU A 43 -9.61 -2.80 -2.31
C LEU A 43 -9.33 -1.30 -2.18
N LEU A 44 -8.05 -0.94 -2.10
CA LEU A 44 -7.59 0.43 -1.89
C LEU A 44 -6.31 0.69 -2.69
N GLU A 45 -6.16 1.92 -3.16
CA GLU A 45 -4.93 2.43 -3.77
C GLU A 45 -4.52 3.74 -3.08
N GLN A 46 -3.21 3.96 -2.97
CA GLN A 46 -2.64 5.12 -2.29
C GLN A 46 -1.33 5.58 -2.94
N CYS A 47 -1.31 6.83 -3.43
CA CYS A 47 -0.08 7.54 -3.80
C CYS A 47 0.65 8.05 -2.55
N ASN A 48 1.89 8.51 -2.71
CA ASN A 48 2.49 9.38 -1.70
C ASN A 48 1.60 10.63 -1.52
N GLY A 49 1.37 11.03 -0.28
CA GLY A 49 0.45 12.10 0.07
C GLY A 49 1.13 13.38 0.55
N TYR A 50 2.43 13.58 0.31
CA TYR A 50 3.13 14.77 0.79
C TYR A 50 2.39 16.06 0.46
N SER A 51 2.00 16.26 -0.80
CA SER A 51 1.28 17.46 -1.23
C SER A 51 -0.17 17.48 -0.74
N SER A 52 -0.89 16.35 -0.84
CA SER A 52 -2.31 16.27 -0.44
C SER A 52 -2.54 16.42 1.06
N GLU A 53 -1.58 16.00 1.88
CA GLU A 53 -1.60 16.08 3.34
C GLU A 53 -0.90 17.35 3.86
N GLY A 54 -0.80 18.40 3.04
CA GLY A 54 -0.31 19.71 3.48
C GLY A 54 1.18 19.76 3.82
N GLY A 55 2.00 18.97 3.15
CA GLY A 55 3.44 18.90 3.36
C GLY A 55 3.87 17.93 4.47
N ASP A 56 3.00 17.01 4.87
CA ASP A 56 3.34 15.95 5.84
C ASP A 56 4.44 15.03 5.28
N ARG A 57 5.63 15.14 5.86
CA ARG A 57 6.80 14.33 5.49
C ARG A 57 6.65 12.84 5.82
N THR A 58 5.66 12.49 6.65
CA THR A 58 5.38 11.11 6.99
C THR A 58 4.33 10.48 6.07
N ALA A 59 3.68 11.25 5.18
CA ALA A 59 2.59 10.83 4.29
C ALA A 59 3.04 9.87 3.16
N HIS A 60 3.78 8.83 3.52
CA HIS A 60 4.18 7.74 2.65
C HIS A 60 2.95 6.91 2.25
N ALA A 61 3.03 6.32 1.07
CA ALA A 61 1.93 5.54 0.50
C ALA A 61 1.50 4.41 1.43
N GLU A 62 2.47 3.66 1.98
CA GLU A 62 2.24 2.54 2.90
C GLU A 62 1.61 3.01 4.21
N ARG A 63 2.11 4.09 4.81
CA ARG A 63 1.60 4.62 6.08
C ARG A 63 0.14 5.05 5.94
N LEU A 64 -0.15 5.83 4.90
CA LEU A 64 -1.51 6.30 4.64
C LEU A 64 -2.44 5.13 4.33
N LEU A 65 -1.98 4.17 3.52
CA LEU A 65 -2.77 3.00 3.18
C LEU A 65 -3.09 2.14 4.41
N ALA A 66 -2.10 1.86 5.27
CA ALA A 66 -2.30 1.14 6.52
C ALA A 66 -3.31 1.85 7.43
N THR A 67 -3.21 3.18 7.56
CA THR A 67 -4.17 3.99 8.33
C THR A 67 -5.58 3.92 7.75
N ARG A 68 -5.72 3.98 6.42
CA ARG A 68 -7.02 3.89 5.74
C ARG A 68 -7.61 2.50 5.87
N ALA A 69 -6.80 1.45 5.72
CA ALA A 69 -7.20 0.05 5.83
C ALA A 69 -7.71 -0.27 7.24
N GLY A 70 -6.95 0.06 8.29
CA GLY A 70 -7.33 -0.16 9.69
C GLY A 70 -8.55 0.64 10.16
N LYS A 71 -8.98 1.67 9.41
CA LYS A 71 -10.24 2.40 9.65
C LYS A 71 -11.42 1.83 8.87
N ALA A 72 -11.16 1.15 7.75
CA ALA A 72 -12.18 0.69 6.81
C ALA A 72 -12.60 -0.76 7.05
N TYR A 73 -11.71 -1.59 7.57
CA TYR A 73 -11.90 -3.03 7.70
C TYR A 73 -11.57 -3.51 9.13
N ASP A 74 -12.15 -4.63 9.52
CA ASP A 74 -11.80 -5.30 10.78
C ASP A 74 -10.48 -6.09 10.67
N LEU A 75 -9.93 -6.48 11.83
CA LEU A 75 -8.64 -7.18 11.92
C LEU A 75 -8.66 -8.56 11.25
N GLU A 76 -9.79 -9.26 11.31
CA GLU A 76 -9.93 -10.62 10.78
C GLU A 76 -9.87 -10.60 9.25
N PHE A 77 -10.50 -9.60 8.62
CA PHE A 77 -10.42 -9.39 7.19
C PHE A 77 -9.04 -8.88 6.74
N LEU A 78 -8.42 -7.96 7.49
CA LEU A 78 -7.09 -7.44 7.16
C LEU A 78 -5.99 -8.52 7.20
N ALA A 79 -6.10 -9.49 8.12
CA ALA A 79 -5.16 -10.61 8.21
C ALA A 79 -5.10 -11.47 6.93
N GLU A 80 -6.17 -11.48 6.14
CA GLU A 80 -6.24 -12.19 4.85
C GLU A 80 -5.82 -11.30 3.65
N CYS A 81 -5.72 -9.98 3.87
CA CYS A 81 -5.33 -9.02 2.84
C CYS A 81 -3.82 -9.00 2.63
N THR A 82 -3.40 -8.43 1.51
CA THR A 82 -1.98 -8.21 1.20
C THR A 82 -1.76 -6.79 0.70
N MET A 83 -0.78 -6.10 1.28
CA MET A 83 -0.31 -4.81 0.79
C MET A 83 0.83 -5.02 -0.21
N TYR A 84 0.67 -4.51 -1.43
CA TYR A 84 1.73 -4.45 -2.44
C TYR A 84 2.22 -3.01 -2.53
N THR A 85 3.54 -2.81 -2.47
CA THR A 85 4.15 -1.47 -2.53
C THR A 85 5.27 -1.43 -3.56
N SER A 86 5.45 -0.27 -4.20
CA SER A 86 6.46 -0.04 -5.23
C SER A 86 7.90 -0.09 -4.71
N ALA A 87 8.11 -0.04 -3.41
CA ALA A 87 9.42 -0.09 -2.77
C ALA A 87 9.31 -0.79 -1.42
N GLU A 88 10.43 -1.31 -0.90
CA GLU A 88 10.48 -1.86 0.45
C GLU A 88 10.03 -0.80 1.48
N PRO A 89 9.08 -1.12 2.40
CA PRO A 89 8.63 -0.19 3.41
C PRO A 89 9.77 0.27 4.33
N CYS A 90 9.87 1.57 4.60
CA CYS A 90 10.81 2.08 5.60
C CYS A 90 10.36 1.69 7.03
N ALA A 91 11.24 1.85 8.02
CA ALA A 91 10.96 1.48 9.42
C ALA A 91 9.63 2.03 9.97
N MET A 92 9.29 3.28 9.64
CA MET A 92 8.01 3.89 10.02
C MET A 92 6.82 3.16 9.39
N CYS A 93 6.90 2.85 8.08
CA CYS A 93 5.83 2.21 7.34
C CYS A 93 5.65 0.76 7.80
N SER A 94 6.74 0.02 8.03
CA SER A 94 6.69 -1.33 8.61
C SER A 94 6.00 -1.34 9.97
N GLY A 95 6.29 -0.34 10.82
CA GLY A 95 5.59 -0.17 12.11
C GLY A 95 4.11 0.16 11.93
N ALA A 96 3.77 1.04 10.99
CA ALA A 96 2.37 1.39 10.71
C ALA A 96 1.56 0.19 10.20
N ILE A 97 2.14 -0.62 9.31
CA ILE A 97 1.54 -1.87 8.81
C ILE A 97 1.31 -2.83 9.98
N TYR A 98 2.34 -3.09 10.79
CA TYR A 98 2.24 -3.97 11.96
C TYR A 98 1.10 -3.60 12.91
N TRP A 99 0.92 -2.30 13.18
CA TRP A 99 -0.13 -1.83 14.09
C TRP A 99 -1.52 -1.74 13.47
N ALA A 100 -1.64 -1.75 12.14
CA ALA A 100 -2.93 -1.67 11.46
C ALA A 100 -3.71 -3.00 11.47
N GLY A 101 -3.03 -4.12 11.75
CA GLY A 101 -3.57 -5.47 11.62
C GLY A 101 -3.14 -6.13 10.32
#